data_AF-A0A7V4UI91-F1
#
_entry.id   AF-A0A7V4UI91-F1
#
_cell.length_a   1.000
_cell.length_b   1.000
_cell.length_c   1.000
_cell.angle_alpha   90.00
_cell.angle_beta   90.00
_cell.angle_gamma   90.00
#
_symmetry.space_group_name_H-M   'P 1'
#
loop_
_entity.id
_entity.type
_entity.pdbx_description
1 polymer ?
#
loop_
_entity_poly.entity_id
_entity_poly.type
_entity_poly.pdbx_seq_one_letter_code
_entity_poly.pdbx_strand_id
1 'polypeptide(L)'
;MEISNQKNKFAFTLIEILVVLAFIAILSSAILASISGQRDKARVAGSLAELSGVLQPILACKSDGGTISNPSNNGLICNLGNYGVWPDLSKNNGSYTGFNFNQSAWYFSATISGSSICCNNYSSKCAISSSCGANTVL
;
A
#
# COMPACT_ATOMS: atom_id res chain seq x y z
N MET A 1 -33.49 -61.70 -7.84
CA MET A 1 -32.56 -60.62 -8.23
C MET A 1 -31.96 -60.09 -6.94
N GLU A 2 -30.80 -60.59 -6.54
CA GLU A 2 -30.13 -60.14 -5.31
C GLU A 2 -29.37 -58.83 -5.60
N ILE A 3 -29.65 -57.80 -4.81
CA ILE A 3 -28.93 -56.53 -4.84
C ILE A 3 -27.77 -56.66 -3.85
N SER A 4 -26.55 -56.80 -4.35
CA SER A 4 -25.34 -56.89 -3.54
C SER A 4 -24.98 -55.52 -2.97
N ASN A 5 -25.17 -55.36 -1.66
CA ASN A 5 -24.85 -54.15 -0.91
C ASN A 5 -23.32 -54.08 -0.67
N GLN A 6 -22.59 -53.48 -1.61
CA GLN A 6 -21.16 -53.21 -1.49
C GLN A 6 -20.93 -52.11 -0.45
N LYS A 7 -20.65 -52.52 0.80
CA LYS A 7 -20.17 -51.59 1.84
C LYS A 7 -18.76 -51.11 1.46
N ASN A 8 -18.69 -49.89 0.91
CA ASN A 8 -17.42 -49.20 0.69
C ASN A 8 -16.67 -49.03 2.02
N LYS A 9 -15.54 -49.75 2.17
CA LYS A 9 -14.66 -49.64 3.33
C LYS A 9 -13.75 -48.42 3.18
N PHE A 10 -14.29 -47.24 3.48
CA PHE A 10 -13.46 -46.05 3.73
C PHE A 10 -13.24 -45.91 5.23
N ALA A 11 -12.22 -46.61 5.74
CA ALA A 11 -11.74 -46.42 7.11
C ALA A 11 -10.35 -45.76 7.01
N PHE A 12 -10.29 -44.44 7.20
CA PHE A 12 -9.03 -43.78 7.51
C PHE A 12 -8.54 -44.29 8.86
N THR A 13 -7.28 -44.69 8.95
CA THR A 13 -6.74 -45.15 10.22
C THR A 13 -6.60 -43.95 11.17
N LEU A 14 -6.87 -44.15 12.46
CA LEU A 14 -6.77 -43.08 13.47
C LEU A 14 -5.35 -42.45 13.48
N ILE A 15 -4.33 -43.29 13.27
CA ILE A 15 -2.93 -42.88 13.20
C ILE A 15 -2.63 -42.00 11.99
N GLU A 16 -3.31 -42.23 10.87
CA GLU A 16 -3.11 -41.51 9.61
C GLU A 16 -3.73 -40.12 9.67
N ILE A 17 -4.86 -39.95 10.36
CA ILE A 17 -5.37 -38.61 10.67
C ILE A 17 -4.49 -37.91 11.72
N LEU A 18 -3.99 -38.64 12.72
CA LEU A 18 -3.19 -38.07 13.81
C LEU A 18 -1.81 -37.57 13.33
N VAL A 19 -1.12 -38.32 12.47
CA VAL A 19 0.19 -37.92 11.95
C VAL A 19 0.06 -36.75 10.95
N VAL A 20 -1.03 -36.70 10.19
CA VAL A 20 -1.27 -35.63 9.21
C VAL A 20 -1.54 -34.30 9.92
N LEU A 21 -2.34 -34.29 10.98
CA LEU A 21 -2.55 -33.07 11.76
C LEU A 21 -1.25 -32.59 12.43
N ALA A 22 -0.40 -33.51 12.89
CA ALA A 22 0.91 -33.16 13.44
C ALA A 22 1.83 -32.53 12.37
N PHE A 23 1.84 -33.05 11.15
CA PHE A 23 2.68 -32.52 10.07
C PHE A 23 2.16 -31.19 9.51
N ILE A 24 0.84 -31.06 9.33
CA ILE A 24 0.21 -29.79 8.91
C ILE A 24 0.47 -28.69 9.95
N ALA A 25 0.44 -29.00 11.24
CA ALA A 25 0.73 -28.02 12.30
C ALA A 25 2.15 -27.44 12.16
N ILE A 26 3.16 -28.30 11.94
CA ILE A 26 4.56 -27.88 11.79
C ILE A 26 4.72 -27.04 10.50
N LEU A 27 4.19 -27.51 9.37
CA LEU A 27 4.28 -26.78 8.10
C LEU A 27 3.55 -25.42 8.15
N SER A 28 2.41 -25.34 8.84
CA SER A 28 1.61 -24.12 8.94
C SER A 28 2.30 -23.02 9.76
N SER A 29 3.13 -23.40 10.75
CA SER A 29 3.83 -22.45 11.61
C SER A 29 4.84 -21.57 10.84
N ALA A 30 5.51 -22.14 9.84
CA ALA A 30 6.50 -21.43 9.02
C ALA A 30 5.87 -20.38 8.08
N ILE A 31 4.62 -20.60 7.65
CA ILE A 31 3.92 -19.70 6.71
C ILE A 31 3.46 -18.43 7.42
N LEU A 32 3.03 -18.53 8.68
CA LEU A 32 2.48 -17.39 9.44
C LEU A 32 3.53 -16.30 9.68
N ALA A 33 4.80 -16.66 9.88
CA ALA A 33 5.89 -15.73 10.06
C ALA A 33 6.25 -14.93 8.78
N SER A 34 5.90 -15.46 7.59
CA SER A 34 6.25 -14.85 6.29
C SER A 34 5.22 -13.82 5.80
N ILE A 35 3.99 -13.85 6.31
CA ILE A 35 2.88 -13.02 5.83
C ILE A 35 2.94 -11.58 6.36
N SER A 36 3.54 -11.34 7.53
CA SER A 36 3.61 -10.01 8.14
C SER A 36 4.35 -9.00 7.26
N GLY A 37 5.56 -9.34 6.79
CA GLY A 37 6.36 -8.46 5.93
C GLY A 37 5.79 -8.27 4.52
N GLN A 38 5.00 -9.22 4.00
CA GLN A 38 4.35 -9.07 2.70
C GLN A 38 3.18 -8.09 2.74
N ARG A 39 2.43 -8.04 3.86
CA ARG A 39 1.32 -7.09 4.04
C ARG A 39 1.82 -5.65 4.08
N ASP A 40 2.94 -5.38 4.75
CA ASP A 40 3.53 -4.05 4.78
C ASP A 40 4.02 -3.62 3.39
N LYS A 41 4.67 -4.51 2.64
CA LYS A 41 5.07 -4.24 1.24
C LYS A 41 3.86 -3.93 0.36
N ALA A 42 2.76 -4.66 0.51
CA ALA A 42 1.53 -4.41 -0.24
C ALA A 42 0.91 -3.05 0.11
N ARG A 43 0.91 -2.66 1.39
CA ARG A 43 0.43 -1.33 1.84
C ARG A 43 1.27 -0.20 1.27
N VAL A 44 2.60 -0.35 1.29
CA VAL A 44 3.52 0.63 0.71
C VAL A 44 3.30 0.74 -0.80
N ALA A 45 3.18 -0.38 -1.52
CA ALA A 45 2.92 -0.37 -2.96
C ALA A 45 1.56 0.24 -3.32
N GLY A 46 0.51 -0.07 -2.56
CA GLY A 46 -0.82 0.54 -2.75
C GLY A 46 -0.79 2.04 -2.49
N SER A 47 -0.20 2.47 -1.38
CA SER A 47 -0.07 3.89 -1.05
C SER A 47 0.80 4.65 -2.06
N LEU A 48 1.85 4.01 -2.59
CA LEU A 48 2.66 4.59 -3.66
C LEU A 48 1.83 4.86 -4.93
N ALA A 49 0.97 3.92 -5.31
CA ALA A 49 0.08 4.10 -6.46
C ALA A 49 -0.95 5.21 -6.20
N GLU A 50 -1.55 5.25 -5.01
CA GLU A 50 -2.49 6.32 -4.61
C GLU A 50 -1.82 7.70 -4.65
N LEU A 51 -0.63 7.84 -4.06
CA LEU A 51 0.13 9.10 -4.04
C LEU A 51 0.60 9.51 -5.44
N SER A 52 0.97 8.55 -6.30
CA SER A 52 1.29 8.81 -7.70
C SER A 52 0.10 9.36 -8.48
N GLY A 53 -1.12 8.92 -8.13
CA GLY A 53 -2.37 9.45 -8.70
C GLY A 53 -2.60 10.93 -8.39
N VAL A 54 -2.04 11.45 -7.29
CA VAL A 54 -2.16 12.85 -6.87
C VAL A 54 -1.29 13.80 -7.71
N LEU A 55 -0.29 13.29 -8.44
CA LEU A 55 0.61 14.12 -9.25
C LEU A 55 -0.16 14.91 -10.33
N GLN A 56 -1.10 14.26 -11.02
CA GLN A 56 -1.89 14.88 -12.09
C GLN A 56 -2.78 16.04 -11.59
N PRO A 57 -3.60 15.89 -10.54
CA PRO A 57 -4.39 17.01 -10.02
C PRO A 57 -3.54 18.14 -9.44
N ILE A 58 -2.36 17.86 -8.89
CA ILE A 58 -1.40 18.91 -8.48
C ILE A 58 -0.93 19.72 -9.69
N LEU A 59 -0.51 19.04 -10.76
CA LEU A 59 -0.06 19.68 -12.00
C LEU A 59 -1.17 20.52 -12.63
N ALA A 60 -2.39 19.99 -12.68
CA ALA A 60 -3.56 20.70 -13.18
C ALA A 60 -3.86 21.96 -12.35
N CYS A 61 -3.91 21.85 -11.02
CA CYS A 61 -4.14 23.00 -10.13
C CYS A 61 -3.10 24.11 -10.34
N LYS A 62 -1.81 23.74 -10.47
CA LYS A 62 -0.75 24.73 -10.75
C LYS A 62 -0.90 25.36 -12.14
N SER A 63 -1.31 24.58 -13.14
CA SER A 63 -1.57 25.09 -14.50
C SER A 63 -2.71 26.11 -14.52
N ASP A 64 -3.72 25.92 -13.67
CA ASP A 64 -4.88 26.81 -13.57
C ASP A 64 -4.63 28.02 -12.63
N GLY A 65 -3.39 28.20 -12.16
CA GLY A 65 -3.00 29.32 -11.30
C GLY A 65 -3.39 29.14 -9.82
N GLY A 66 -3.81 27.94 -9.43
CA GLY A 66 -4.17 27.60 -8.07
C GLY A 66 -2.96 27.36 -7.15
N THR A 67 -3.19 27.47 -5.85
CA THR A 67 -2.23 27.08 -4.82
C THR A 67 -2.55 25.68 -4.31
N ILE A 68 -1.50 24.87 -4.14
CA ILE A 68 -1.61 23.53 -3.58
C ILE A 68 -1.76 23.66 -2.07
N SER A 69 -2.81 23.05 -1.54
CA SER A 69 -3.07 22.97 -0.11
C SER A 69 -2.20 21.89 0.53
N ASN A 70 -1.82 22.11 1.79
CA ASN A 70 -0.95 21.18 2.52
C ASN A 70 -1.57 19.77 2.59
N PRO A 71 -0.76 18.70 2.47
CA PRO A 71 -1.26 17.33 2.48
C PRO A 71 -1.89 17.02 3.84
N SER A 72 -3.12 16.53 3.81
CA SER A 72 -3.88 16.14 4.98
C SER A 72 -4.86 15.04 4.60
N ASN A 73 -5.19 14.14 5.53
CA ASN A 73 -6.09 13.01 5.22
C ASN A 73 -7.45 13.53 4.74
N ASN A 74 -7.84 13.19 3.51
CA ASN A 74 -9.05 13.66 2.83
C ASN A 74 -9.16 15.19 2.67
N GLY A 75 -8.05 15.93 2.79
CA GLY A 75 -8.02 17.37 2.53
C GLY A 75 -8.05 17.68 1.04
N LEU A 76 -8.55 18.86 0.66
CA LEU A 76 -8.52 19.31 -0.74
C LEU A 76 -7.07 19.44 -1.23
N ILE A 77 -6.80 19.07 -2.48
CA ILE A 77 -5.46 19.22 -3.09
C ILE A 77 -5.20 20.68 -3.47
N CYS A 78 -6.23 21.39 -3.93
CA CYS A 78 -6.12 22.70 -4.53
C CYS A 78 -7.12 23.67 -3.88
N ASN A 79 -6.70 24.92 -3.69
CA ASN A 79 -7.57 25.99 -3.18
C ASN A 79 -8.76 26.32 -4.11
N LEU A 80 -8.60 26.11 -5.42
CA LEU A 80 -9.63 26.41 -6.42
C LEU A 80 -10.82 25.42 -6.37
N GLY A 81 -10.75 24.36 -5.57
CA GLY A 81 -11.77 23.31 -5.49
C GLY A 81 -11.83 22.45 -6.76
N ASN A 82 -12.34 21.22 -6.65
CA ASN A 82 -12.57 20.30 -7.78
C ASN A 82 -11.34 19.59 -8.40
N TYR A 83 -10.19 19.56 -7.70
CA TYR A 83 -8.98 18.80 -8.13
C TYR A 83 -8.79 17.51 -7.33
N GLY A 84 -9.84 17.04 -6.63
CA GLY A 84 -9.77 15.89 -5.76
C GLY A 84 -9.18 16.18 -4.38
N VAL A 85 -8.96 15.10 -3.63
CA VAL A 85 -8.50 15.13 -2.23
C VAL A 85 -7.22 14.31 -2.05
N TRP A 86 -6.43 14.71 -1.07
CA TRP A 86 -5.29 13.97 -0.58
C TRP A 86 -5.73 12.61 -0.02
N PRO A 87 -5.04 11.51 -0.39
CA PRO A 87 -5.33 10.18 0.14
C PRO A 87 -5.30 10.12 1.67
N ASP A 88 -6.17 9.30 2.24
CA ASP A 88 -6.17 9.03 3.67
C ASP A 88 -5.16 7.94 4.01
N LEU A 89 -3.97 8.37 4.45
CA LEU A 89 -2.86 7.46 4.76
C LEU A 89 -3.01 6.78 6.12
N SER A 90 -3.95 7.22 6.96
CA SER A 90 -4.19 6.64 8.28
C SER A 90 -4.61 5.17 8.20
N LYS A 91 -5.33 4.79 7.13
CA LYS A 91 -5.76 3.42 6.84
C LYS A 91 -4.60 2.47 6.56
N ASN A 92 -3.48 3.00 6.06
CA ASN A 92 -2.29 2.25 5.68
C ASN A 92 -1.16 2.38 6.70
N ASN A 93 -1.46 2.83 7.93
CA ASN A 93 -0.48 3.01 9.00
C ASN A 93 0.62 4.02 8.60
N GLY A 94 0.21 5.10 7.94
CA GLY A 94 1.10 6.11 7.42
C GLY A 94 0.67 7.55 7.66
N SER A 95 1.58 8.48 7.39
CA SER A 95 1.39 9.92 7.57
C SER A 95 2.23 10.69 6.56
N TYR A 96 1.74 11.85 6.14
CA TYR A 96 2.57 12.85 5.48
C TYR A 96 3.68 13.34 6.42
N THR A 97 4.89 13.50 5.89
CA THR A 97 6.09 13.82 6.68
C THR A 97 6.78 15.10 6.25
N GLY A 98 6.57 15.54 5.02
CA GLY A 98 7.21 16.73 4.48
C GLY A 98 6.55 17.16 3.19
N PHE A 99 6.56 18.46 2.92
CA PHE A 99 6.05 19.01 1.69
C PHE A 99 6.65 20.39 1.43
N ASN A 100 6.75 20.74 0.17
CA ASN A 100 7.07 22.08 -0.29
C ASN A 100 6.39 22.27 -1.65
N PHE A 101 5.54 23.28 -1.79
CA PHE A 101 4.82 23.56 -3.03
C PHE A 101 5.23 24.86 -3.71
N ASN A 102 6.44 25.35 -3.43
CA ASN A 102 6.94 26.60 -4.01
C ASN A 102 6.98 26.56 -5.56
N GLN A 103 6.97 27.74 -6.18
CA GLN A 103 6.49 27.92 -7.55
C GLN A 103 7.17 27.02 -8.60
N SER A 104 8.51 26.94 -8.64
CA SER A 104 9.22 26.22 -9.71
C SER A 104 9.56 24.76 -9.40
N ALA A 105 9.69 24.39 -8.13
CA ALA A 105 10.03 23.03 -7.72
C ALA A 105 9.24 22.67 -6.47
N TRP A 106 8.62 21.49 -6.48
CA TRP A 106 7.76 21.03 -5.42
C TRP A 106 7.97 19.55 -5.12
N TYR A 107 7.73 19.19 -3.87
CA TYR A 107 7.72 17.81 -3.42
C TYR A 107 6.71 17.60 -2.29
N PHE A 108 6.31 16.36 -2.09
CA PHE A 108 5.67 15.91 -0.87
C PHE A 108 6.16 14.51 -0.53
N SER A 109 6.18 14.18 0.75
CA SER A 109 6.58 12.88 1.27
C SER A 109 5.59 12.35 2.28
N ALA A 110 5.54 11.03 2.35
CA ALA A 110 4.77 10.31 3.35
C ALA A 110 5.54 9.09 3.82
N THR A 111 5.34 8.69 5.07
CA THR A 111 5.88 7.44 5.62
C THR A 111 4.74 6.45 5.80
N ILE A 112 4.88 5.25 5.25
CA ILE A 112 3.90 4.15 5.32
C ILE A 112 4.61 2.90 5.84
N SER A 113 4.14 2.29 6.93
CA SER A 113 4.77 1.09 7.52
C SER A 113 6.32 1.20 7.65
N GLY A 114 6.83 2.39 8.01
CA GLY A 114 8.27 2.67 8.16
C GLY A 114 9.04 2.98 6.87
N SER A 115 8.42 2.86 5.69
CA SER A 115 9.02 3.24 4.40
C SER A 115 8.63 4.66 4.02
N SER A 116 9.60 5.48 3.62
CA SER A 116 9.38 6.85 3.15
C SER A 116 9.16 6.86 1.63
N ILE A 117 8.01 7.39 1.21
CA ILE A 117 7.65 7.66 -0.18
C ILE A 117 7.84 9.14 -0.43
N CYS A 118 8.55 9.47 -1.50
CA CYS A 118 8.76 10.83 -1.96
C CYS A 118 8.17 11.01 -3.36
N CYS A 119 7.56 12.16 -3.59
CA CYS A 119 6.98 12.57 -4.85
C CYS A 119 7.47 13.98 -5.18
N ASN A 120 7.98 14.22 -6.39
CA ASN A 120 8.41 15.55 -6.81
C ASN A 120 8.17 15.82 -8.30
N ASN A 121 8.25 17.09 -8.69
CA ASN A 121 8.13 17.48 -10.09
C ASN A 121 9.41 17.25 -10.90
N TYR A 122 10.58 17.28 -10.25
CA TYR A 122 11.87 17.11 -10.94
C TYR A 122 11.97 15.76 -11.66
N SER A 123 11.56 14.68 -11.00
CA SER A 123 11.45 13.35 -11.61
C SER A 123 10.05 13.03 -12.12
N SER A 124 9.06 13.91 -11.86
CA SER A 124 7.65 13.74 -12.24
C SER A 124 7.07 12.38 -11.84
N LYS A 125 7.52 11.84 -10.72
CA LYS A 125 7.13 10.51 -10.22
C LYS A 125 7.18 10.46 -8.70
N CYS A 126 6.60 9.40 -8.15
CA CYS A 126 6.77 9.01 -6.77
C CYS A 126 7.63 7.75 -6.68
N ALA A 127 8.50 7.67 -5.68
CA ALA A 127 9.31 6.50 -5.38
C ALA A 127 9.57 6.36 -3.89
N ILE A 128 9.93 5.16 -3.46
CA ILE A 128 10.42 4.93 -2.09
C ILE A 128 11.84 5.49 -2.01
N SER A 129 12.07 6.46 -1.13
CA SER A 129 13.37 7.12 -0.97
C SER A 129 13.64 7.50 0.49
N SER A 130 14.90 7.37 0.90
CA SER A 130 15.40 7.79 2.22
C SER A 130 15.64 9.30 2.31
N SER A 131 15.64 10.01 1.18
CA SER A 131 15.71 11.48 1.13
C SER A 131 14.62 12.03 0.21
N CYS A 132 13.99 13.14 0.61
CA CYS A 132 12.98 13.79 -0.20
C CYS A 132 13.26 15.28 -0.33
N GLY A 133 13.14 15.77 -1.56
CA GLY A 133 13.39 17.17 -1.90
C GLY A 133 12.91 17.50 -3.29
N ALA A 134 12.74 18.79 -3.55
CA ALA A 134 12.22 19.30 -4.82
C ALA A 134 13.16 18.99 -6.00
N ASN A 135 14.46 18.86 -5.73
CA ASN A 135 15.52 18.65 -6.73
C ASN A 135 16.19 17.27 -6.60
N THR A 136 15.58 16.35 -5.85
CA THR A 136 16.13 14.99 -5.64
C THR A 136 15.76 14.10 -6.82
N VAL A 137 16.71 13.32 -7.34
CA VAL A 137 16.41 12.26 -8.31
C VAL A 137 15.76 11.10 -7.57
N LEU A 138 14.56 10.74 -8.00
CA LEU A 138 13.79 9.59 -7.50
C LEU A 138 13.91 8.39 -8.43
#